data_AF-A0A832IEY9-F1
#
_entry.id   AF-A0A832IEY9-F1
#
_cell.length_a   1.000
_cell.length_b   1.000
_cell.length_c   1.000
_cell.angle_alpha   90.00
_cell.angle_beta   90.00
_cell.angle_gamma   90.00
#
_symmetry.space_group_name_H-M   'P 1'
#
loop_
_entity.id
_entity.type
_entity.pdbx_description
1 polymer ?
#
loop_
_entity_poly.entity_id
_entity_poly.type
_entity_poly.pdbx_seq_one_letter_code
_entity_poly.pdbx_strand_id
1 'polypeptide(L)'
;MGYLKRRLEFYKRAQKRIKSLKEGPETTSIRLGDVICVWGDTGPIYGVVTEEGVVKNCILLSPELFLAGDGLLLRVEHLVNLLRVTPINFYLTPSTQRACEVIGKLKQEDLTKVVGNHQKLREENWTGVRKEFFEYETKRIEILYDMFLEFLNQIEQSESQTVTLRWDELKRLFEEKDLELIFPDVPVAQSSAVDLGKFLIVRTESGIRIIFSDELISKTGKLTLVGKTIYSGRIPPELFITFENPPAVETLKNILNVDVGAERE
;
A
#
# COMPACT_ATOMS: atom_id res chain seq x y z
N MET A 1 29.13 31.08 10.16
CA MET A 1 28.38 29.84 9.81
C MET A 1 28.67 28.79 10.86
N GLY A 2 27.66 28.28 11.59
CA GLY A 2 27.88 27.30 12.68
C GLY A 2 28.40 25.95 12.19
N TYR A 3 29.07 25.18 13.07
CA TYR A 3 29.66 23.88 12.74
C TYR A 3 28.66 22.90 12.10
N LEU A 4 27.48 22.74 12.71
CA LEU A 4 26.43 21.85 12.21
C LEU A 4 25.96 22.23 10.80
N LYS A 5 25.85 23.53 10.50
CA LYS A 5 25.45 24.01 9.18
C LYS A 5 26.49 23.66 8.11
N ARG A 6 27.79 23.79 8.42
CA ARG A 6 28.86 23.34 7.51
C ARG A 6 28.85 21.82 7.32
N ARG A 7 28.60 21.06 8.40
CA ARG A 7 28.50 19.60 8.31
C ARG A 7 27.33 19.17 7.44
N LEU A 8 26.18 19.82 7.57
CA LEU A 8 25.01 19.57 6.73
C LEU A 8 25.30 19.87 5.25
N GLU A 9 25.94 21.01 4.94
CA GLU A 9 26.33 21.34 3.56
C GLU A 9 27.27 20.31 2.95
N PHE A 10 28.26 19.85 3.72
CA PHE A 10 29.16 18.78 3.29
C PHE A 10 28.39 17.46 3.06
N TYR A 11 27.48 17.12 3.98
CA TYR A 11 26.64 15.94 3.86
C TYR A 11 25.80 15.94 2.58
N LYS A 12 25.07 17.03 2.29
CA LYS A 12 24.26 17.21 1.07
C LYS A 12 25.11 17.14 -0.21
N ARG A 13 26.40 17.48 -0.13
CA ARG A 13 27.33 17.36 -1.26
C ARG A 13 27.79 15.93 -1.48
N ALA A 14 28.09 15.19 -0.41
CA ALA A 14 28.62 13.83 -0.46
C ALA A 14 27.52 12.78 -0.69
N GLN A 15 26.42 12.85 0.06
CA GLN A 15 25.34 11.87 0.05
C GLN A 15 24.23 12.33 -0.88
N LYS A 16 24.32 11.97 -2.16
CA LYS A 16 23.30 12.29 -3.16
C LYS A 16 22.04 11.45 -2.97
N ARG A 17 20.91 11.96 -3.47
CA ARG A 17 19.65 11.20 -3.58
C ARG A 17 19.88 9.88 -4.29
N ILE A 18 19.32 8.82 -3.72
CA ILE A 18 19.39 7.47 -4.26
C ILE A 18 18.33 7.36 -5.36
N LYS A 19 18.75 6.95 -6.57
CA LYS A 19 17.86 6.85 -7.74
C LYS A 19 17.60 5.40 -8.15
N SER A 20 18.42 4.47 -7.67
CA SER A 20 18.25 3.05 -7.91
C SER A 20 18.85 2.25 -6.77
N LEU A 21 18.29 1.07 -6.52
CA LEU A 21 18.83 0.10 -5.58
C LEU A 21 19.74 -0.89 -6.30
N LYS A 22 20.86 -1.23 -5.67
CA LYS A 22 21.81 -2.25 -6.12
C LYS A 22 21.48 -3.58 -5.45
N GLU A 23 21.77 -4.69 -6.12
CA GLU A 23 21.69 -6.00 -5.48
C GLU A 23 22.64 -6.04 -4.28
N GLY A 24 22.11 -6.45 -3.14
CA GLY A 24 22.88 -6.70 -1.94
C GLY A 24 23.53 -8.08 -1.99
N PRO A 25 24.45 -8.38 -1.05
CA PRO A 25 24.88 -9.75 -0.80
C PRO A 25 23.67 -10.63 -0.49
N GLU A 26 23.70 -11.91 -0.92
CA GLU A 26 22.57 -12.85 -0.81
C GLU A 26 21.89 -12.79 0.57
N THR A 27 20.66 -12.28 0.61
CA THR A 27 19.84 -12.19 1.82
C THR A 27 18.90 -13.38 1.91
N THR A 28 19.04 -14.20 2.95
CA THR A 28 18.26 -15.44 3.11
C THR A 28 16.85 -15.20 3.66
N SER A 29 16.67 -14.21 4.55
CA SER A 29 15.36 -13.72 5.01
C SER A 29 15.54 -12.51 5.93
N ILE A 30 14.73 -11.46 5.78
CA ILE A 30 14.67 -10.32 6.71
C ILE A 30 13.55 -10.55 7.73
N ARG A 31 13.80 -10.37 9.02
CA ARG A 31 12.86 -10.61 10.13
C ARG A 31 12.79 -9.43 11.09
N LEU A 32 11.82 -9.48 12.00
CA LEU A 32 11.67 -8.51 13.09
C LEU A 32 12.98 -8.38 13.89
N GLY A 33 13.35 -7.12 14.17
CA GLY A 33 14.54 -6.78 14.93
C GLY A 33 15.86 -6.88 14.15
N ASP A 34 15.84 -7.33 12.90
CA ASP A 34 17.05 -7.33 12.07
C ASP A 34 17.47 -5.88 11.77
N VAL A 35 18.77 -5.63 11.93
CA VAL A 35 19.42 -4.40 11.48
C VAL A 35 19.91 -4.64 10.08
N ILE A 36 19.52 -3.77 9.17
CA ILE A 36 19.68 -3.94 7.74
C ILE A 36 20.46 -2.79 7.11
N CYS A 37 21.16 -3.11 6.02
CA CYS A 37 21.74 -2.16 5.09
C CYS A 37 21.07 -2.36 3.72
N VAL A 38 20.41 -1.32 3.19
CA VAL A 38 19.88 -1.29 1.83
C VAL A 38 20.88 -0.60 0.92
N TRP A 39 21.30 -1.29 -0.13
CA TRP A 39 22.34 -0.82 -1.04
C TRP A 39 21.75 0.11 -2.11
N GLY A 40 22.03 1.41 -1.99
CA GLY A 40 21.68 2.42 -2.99
C GLY A 40 22.83 2.70 -3.97
N ASP A 41 22.50 3.26 -5.13
CA ASP A 41 23.48 3.66 -6.14
C ASP A 41 24.50 4.70 -5.64
N THR A 42 24.06 5.65 -4.81
CA THR A 42 24.87 6.73 -4.24
C THR A 42 25.29 6.52 -2.79
N GLY A 43 24.96 5.37 -2.19
CA GLY A 43 25.37 5.01 -0.83
C GLY A 43 24.36 4.12 -0.10
N PRO A 44 24.74 3.54 1.05
CA PRO A 44 23.88 2.68 1.83
C PRO A 44 22.81 3.46 2.60
N ILE A 45 21.69 2.78 2.89
CA ILE A 45 20.64 3.21 3.80
C ILE A 45 20.61 2.20 4.95
N TYR A 46 20.71 2.65 6.19
CA TYR A 46 20.65 1.75 7.33
C TYR A 46 19.27 1.81 7.98
N GLY A 47 18.78 0.66 8.44
CA GLY A 47 17.49 0.60 9.13
C GLY A 47 17.42 -0.54 10.12
N VAL A 48 16.38 -0.52 10.95
CA VAL A 48 15.99 -1.67 11.78
C VAL A 48 14.54 -2.01 11.50
N VAL A 49 14.26 -3.30 11.34
CA VAL A 49 12.92 -3.81 11.07
C VAL A 49 12.13 -3.82 12.37
N THR A 50 11.01 -3.09 12.40
CA THR A 50 10.17 -2.95 13.60
C THR A 50 8.81 -3.59 13.47
N GLU A 51 8.35 -3.86 12.26
CA GLU A 51 7.08 -4.56 12.01
C GLU A 51 7.27 -5.58 10.88
N GLU A 52 6.71 -6.77 11.08
CA GLU A 52 6.65 -7.81 10.06
C GLU A 52 5.35 -7.73 9.26
N GLY A 53 5.40 -8.29 8.06
CA GLY A 53 4.30 -8.28 7.11
C GLY A 53 4.80 -8.54 5.70
N VAL A 54 3.89 -8.48 4.74
CA VAL A 54 4.24 -8.47 3.30
C VAL A 54 5.16 -7.28 3.00
N VAL A 55 4.82 -6.13 3.59
CA VAL A 55 5.68 -4.96 3.70
C VAL A 55 6.21 -4.89 5.12
N LYS A 56 7.50 -4.62 5.27
CA LYS A 56 8.14 -4.45 6.57
C LYS A 56 8.36 -2.98 6.86
N ASN A 57 7.93 -2.51 8.03
CA ASN A 57 8.21 -1.16 8.50
C ASN A 57 9.61 -1.14 9.14
N CYS A 58 10.41 -0.15 8.75
CA CYS A 58 11.77 0.02 9.20
C CYS A 58 11.98 1.43 9.74
N ILE A 59 12.70 1.55 10.85
CA ILE A 59 13.18 2.85 11.32
C ILE A 59 14.53 3.13 10.66
N LEU A 60 14.68 4.31 10.07
CA LEU A 60 15.93 4.76 9.49
C LEU A 60 16.97 5.02 10.59
N LEU A 61 18.17 4.51 10.34
CA LEU A 61 19.35 4.71 11.16
C LEU A 61 20.37 5.57 10.41
N SER A 62 20.93 6.57 11.08
CA SER A 62 21.88 7.50 10.46
C SER A 62 23.31 7.28 10.98
N PRO A 63 24.31 7.19 10.08
CA PRO A 63 25.73 7.23 10.47
C PRO A 63 26.19 8.67 10.80
N GLU A 64 25.43 9.71 10.46
CA GLU A 64 25.75 11.10 10.78
C GLU A 64 25.32 11.46 12.22
N LEU A 65 26.09 10.97 13.19
CA LEU A 65 25.75 11.05 14.62
C LEU A 65 25.46 12.49 15.08
N PHE A 66 26.23 13.48 14.61
CA PHE A 66 26.05 14.88 15.01
C PHE A 66 24.79 15.51 14.41
N LEU A 67 24.43 15.17 13.18
CA LEU A 67 23.26 15.72 12.49
C LEU A 67 21.97 15.04 12.96
N ALA A 68 22.03 13.74 13.26
CA ALA A 68 20.93 12.96 13.80
C ALA A 68 20.56 13.30 15.26
N GLY A 69 21.31 14.19 15.92
CA GLY A 69 20.97 14.71 17.25
C GLY A 69 21.14 13.68 18.36
N ASP A 70 20.13 13.58 19.22
CA ASP A 70 20.19 12.84 20.49
C ASP A 70 19.49 11.48 20.44
N GLY A 71 19.27 10.94 19.24
CA GLY A 71 18.75 9.60 19.05
C GLY A 71 19.60 8.51 19.70
N LEU A 72 18.95 7.41 20.06
CA LEU A 72 19.59 6.24 20.65
C LEU A 72 20.71 5.72 19.73
N LEU A 73 21.87 5.42 20.31
CA LEU A 73 23.01 4.87 19.59
C LEU A 73 22.93 3.35 19.56
N LEU A 74 23.13 2.79 18.38
CA LEU A 74 23.23 1.36 18.12
C LEU A 74 24.63 1.05 17.60
N ARG A 75 25.21 -0.02 18.13
CA ARG A 75 26.49 -0.54 17.65
C ARG A 75 26.24 -1.60 16.60
N VAL A 76 26.96 -1.51 15.50
CA VAL A 76 26.90 -2.45 14.37
C VAL A 76 28.32 -2.77 13.92
N GLU A 77 28.49 -3.87 13.18
CA GLU A 77 29.76 -4.27 12.59
C GLU A 77 29.60 -4.32 11.07
N HIS A 78 29.70 -3.15 10.42
CA HIS A 78 29.58 -2.99 8.97
C HIS A 78 30.55 -1.90 8.49
N LEU A 79 30.29 -1.24 7.36
CA LEU A 79 31.05 -0.07 6.89
C LEU A 79 31.12 1.08 7.92
N VAL A 80 30.24 1.07 8.91
CA VAL A 80 30.24 1.96 10.07
C VAL A 80 30.09 1.13 11.34
N ASN A 81 30.53 1.70 12.47
CA ASN A 81 30.46 1.03 13.78
C ASN A 81 29.30 1.52 14.66
N LEU A 82 28.75 2.68 14.33
CA LEU A 82 27.74 3.36 15.12
C LEU A 82 26.68 3.94 14.21
N LEU A 83 25.44 3.75 14.63
CA LEU A 83 24.26 4.26 13.97
C LEU A 83 23.37 4.93 15.00
N ARG A 84 22.68 5.99 14.60
CA ARG A 84 21.78 6.74 15.47
C ARG A 84 20.34 6.59 14.97
N VAL A 85 19.44 6.26 15.90
CA VAL A 85 18.00 6.21 15.63
C VAL A 85 17.50 7.58 15.19
N THR A 86 16.64 7.61 14.18
CA THR A 86 16.08 8.85 13.63
C THR A 86 14.55 8.85 13.72
N PRO A 87 13.88 10.01 13.56
CA PRO A 87 12.41 10.07 13.48
C PRO A 87 11.85 9.55 12.14
N ILE A 88 12.69 9.14 11.19
CA ILE A 88 12.27 8.73 9.85
C ILE A 88 12.00 7.22 9.85
N ASN A 89 10.89 6.80 9.27
CA ASN A 89 10.62 5.41 8.95
C ASN A 89 10.48 5.22 7.44
N PHE A 90 10.73 4.02 6.95
CA PHE A 90 10.56 3.64 5.56
C PHE A 90 10.06 2.20 5.48
N TYR A 91 9.68 1.77 4.28
CA TYR A 91 9.04 0.49 4.05
C TYR A 91 9.88 -0.38 3.12
N LEU A 92 9.99 -1.66 3.45
CA LEU A 92 10.56 -2.67 2.58
C LEU A 92 9.46 -3.51 1.95
N THR A 93 9.27 -3.36 0.65
CA THR A 93 8.45 -4.25 -0.18
C THR A 93 9.22 -5.52 -0.55
N PRO A 94 8.56 -6.58 -1.06
CA PRO A 94 9.25 -7.78 -1.54
C PRO A 94 10.36 -7.48 -2.57
N SER A 95 10.14 -6.50 -3.47
CA SER A 95 11.13 -6.11 -4.49
C SER A 95 12.35 -5.39 -3.92
N THR A 96 12.22 -4.70 -2.77
CA THR A 96 13.37 -4.05 -2.10
C THR A 96 14.28 -5.04 -1.36
N GLN A 97 13.78 -6.23 -1.00
CA GLN A 97 14.55 -7.20 -0.21
C GLN A 97 15.83 -7.66 -0.92
N ARG A 98 15.83 -7.72 -2.26
CA ARG A 98 17.02 -8.06 -3.08
C ARG A 98 18.20 -7.11 -2.88
N ALA A 99 17.94 -5.90 -2.40
CA ALA A 99 18.94 -4.86 -2.18
C ALA A 99 19.41 -4.80 -0.72
N CYS A 100 18.90 -5.68 0.14
CA CYS A 100 19.14 -5.64 1.57
C CYS A 100 20.25 -6.59 1.99
N GLU A 101 20.95 -6.23 3.05
CA GLU A 101 21.90 -7.07 3.77
C GLU A 101 21.54 -7.02 5.26
N VAL A 102 21.50 -8.17 5.92
CA VAL A 102 21.32 -8.21 7.38
C VAL A 102 22.68 -8.07 8.03
N ILE A 103 22.89 -6.97 8.75
CA ILE A 103 24.17 -6.59 9.36
C ILE A 103 24.17 -6.73 10.89
N GLY A 104 23.05 -7.19 11.46
CA GLY A 104 22.90 -7.40 12.89
C GLY A 104 21.48 -7.77 13.26
N LYS A 105 21.26 -8.10 14.54
CA LYS A 105 19.94 -8.41 15.09
C LYS A 105 19.80 -7.88 16.50
N LEU A 106 18.77 -7.09 16.74
CA LEU A 106 18.44 -6.60 18.09
C LEU A 106 17.66 -7.66 18.87
N LYS A 107 17.92 -7.72 20.17
CA LYS A 107 17.06 -8.44 21.12
C LYS A 107 15.75 -7.68 21.28
N GLN A 108 14.69 -8.36 21.68
CA GLN A 108 13.36 -7.77 21.86
C GLN A 108 13.37 -6.55 22.81
N GLU A 109 14.15 -6.61 23.88
CA GLU A 109 14.30 -5.51 24.84
C GLU A 109 14.90 -4.25 24.18
N ASP A 110 15.91 -4.42 23.34
CA ASP A 110 16.58 -3.31 22.66
C ASP A 110 15.74 -2.79 21.50
N LEU A 111 15.02 -3.66 20.79
CA LEU A 111 14.05 -3.27 19.77
C LEU A 111 12.96 -2.38 20.38
N THR A 112 12.43 -2.75 21.54
CA THR A 112 11.41 -1.96 22.26
C THR A 112 11.94 -0.57 22.63
N LYS A 113 13.20 -0.48 23.08
CA LYS A 113 13.85 0.81 23.36
C LYS A 113 14.01 1.66 22.09
N VAL A 114 14.37 1.05 20.96
CA VAL A 114 14.51 1.74 19.67
C VAL A 114 13.18 2.29 19.21
N VAL A 115 12.11 1.48 19.23
CA VAL A 115 10.76 1.92 18.86
C VAL A 115 10.29 3.07 19.74
N GLY A 116 10.47 2.96 21.06
CA GLY A 116 10.11 4.03 22.01
C GLY A 116 10.94 5.30 21.83
N ASN A 117 12.23 5.20 21.48
CA ASN A 117 13.04 6.37 21.18
C ASN A 117 12.62 7.04 19.86
N HIS A 118 12.33 6.26 18.83
CA HIS A 118 11.82 6.77 17.56
C HIS A 118 10.49 7.52 17.71
N GLN A 119 9.54 6.99 18.50
CA GLN A 119 8.27 7.68 18.79
C GLN A 119 8.50 9.05 19.43
N LYS A 120 9.37 9.12 20.45
CA LYS A 120 9.75 10.39 21.10
C LYS A 120 10.38 11.38 20.11
N LEU A 121 11.27 10.90 19.24
CA LEU A 121 11.90 11.75 18.22
C LEU A 121 10.88 12.25 17.17
N ARG A 122 9.82 11.49 16.87
CA ARG A 122 8.76 11.90 15.94
C ARG A 122 7.85 13.00 16.51
N GLU A 123 7.64 12.99 17.82
CA GLU A 123 6.85 14.00 18.53
C GLU A 123 7.64 15.31 18.76
N GLU A 124 8.96 15.30 18.55
CA GLU A 124 9.81 16.46 18.74
C GLU A 124 9.64 17.50 17.63
N ASN A 125 9.50 18.77 18.02
CA ASN A 125 9.43 19.89 17.10
C ASN A 125 10.83 20.29 16.61
N TRP A 126 11.34 19.57 15.60
CA TRP A 126 12.64 19.83 15.01
C TRP A 126 12.71 21.22 14.37
N THR A 127 13.79 21.96 14.66
CA THR A 127 14.06 23.28 14.06
C THR A 127 15.50 23.40 13.56
N GLY A 128 15.75 24.38 12.69
CA GLY A 128 17.09 24.69 12.18
C GLY A 128 17.75 23.54 11.41
N VAL A 129 19.04 23.32 11.65
CA VAL A 129 19.89 22.38 10.89
C VAL A 129 19.38 20.94 10.96
N ARG A 130 18.80 20.52 12.10
CA ARG A 130 18.30 19.15 12.26
C ARG A 130 17.04 18.90 11.44
N LYS A 131 16.12 19.88 11.40
CA LYS A 131 14.96 19.84 10.50
C LYS A 131 15.41 19.70 9.05
N GLU A 132 16.34 20.56 8.61
CA GLU A 132 16.86 20.51 7.24
C GLU A 132 17.60 19.18 6.92
N PHE A 133 18.25 18.57 7.92
CA PHE A 133 18.88 17.27 7.77
C PHE A 133 17.85 16.17 7.55
N PHE A 134 16.83 16.07 8.40
CA PHE A 134 15.80 15.04 8.26
C PHE A 134 14.98 15.22 6.97
N GLU A 135 14.63 16.45 6.59
CA GLU A 135 13.98 16.72 5.30
C GLU A 135 14.84 16.27 4.12
N TYR A 136 16.15 16.48 4.18
CA TYR A 136 17.06 16.03 3.14
C TYR A 136 17.18 14.49 3.13
N GLU A 137 17.25 13.88 4.29
CA GLU A 137 17.38 12.43 4.42
C GLU A 137 16.13 11.69 3.91
N THR A 138 14.94 12.20 4.22
CA THR A 138 13.68 11.71 3.64
C THR A 138 13.69 11.80 2.12
N LYS A 139 14.15 12.92 1.55
CA LYS A 139 14.30 13.08 0.09
C LYS A 139 15.38 12.18 -0.50
N ARG A 140 16.44 11.89 0.26
CA ARG A 140 17.54 11.03 -0.20
C ARG A 140 17.06 9.59 -0.41
N ILE A 141 16.18 9.10 0.46
CA ILE A 141 15.62 7.75 0.42
C ILE A 141 14.26 7.66 -0.29
N GLU A 142 13.84 8.72 -1.00
CA GLU A 142 12.50 8.87 -1.58
C GLU A 142 12.07 7.67 -2.44
N ILE A 143 13.02 7.05 -3.13
CA ILE A 143 12.81 5.82 -3.92
C ILE A 143 12.15 4.69 -3.13
N LEU A 144 12.43 4.56 -1.83
CA LEU A 144 11.82 3.51 -1.00
C LEU A 144 10.33 3.79 -0.75
N TYR A 145 9.93 5.07 -0.64
CA TYR A 145 8.53 5.44 -0.59
C TYR A 145 7.88 5.25 -1.95
N ASP A 146 8.55 5.64 -3.04
CA ASP A 146 8.03 5.44 -4.40
C ASP A 146 7.78 3.96 -4.68
N MET A 147 8.74 3.07 -4.36
CA MET A 147 8.59 1.62 -4.51
C MET A 147 7.49 1.05 -3.60
N PHE A 148 7.30 1.61 -2.41
CA PHE A 148 6.20 1.23 -1.52
C PHE A 148 4.85 1.66 -2.09
N LEU A 149 4.72 2.88 -2.60
CA LEU A 149 3.52 3.36 -3.26
C LEU A 149 3.23 2.60 -4.54
N GLU A 150 4.23 2.27 -5.35
CA GLU A 150 4.09 1.39 -6.52
C GLU A 150 3.61 0.00 -6.11
N PHE A 151 4.15 -0.54 -5.03
CA PHE A 151 3.70 -1.82 -4.49
C PHE A 151 2.26 -1.75 -3.97
N LEU A 152 1.89 -0.68 -3.26
CA LEU A 152 0.50 -0.46 -2.86
C LEU A 152 -0.41 -0.30 -4.07
N ASN A 153 0.01 0.44 -5.10
CA ASN A 153 -0.74 0.56 -6.35
C ASN A 153 -0.86 -0.80 -7.06
N GLN A 154 0.17 -1.64 -7.04
CA GLN A 154 0.11 -3.01 -7.57
C GLN A 154 -0.82 -3.89 -6.74
N ILE A 155 -0.78 -3.77 -5.41
CA ILE A 155 -1.75 -4.42 -4.52
C ILE A 155 -3.14 -3.90 -4.85
N GLU A 156 -3.41 -2.61 -4.84
CA GLU A 156 -4.71 -2.03 -5.17
C GLU A 156 -5.16 -2.37 -6.60
N GLN A 157 -4.26 -2.50 -7.57
CA GLN A 157 -4.54 -2.99 -8.93
C GLN A 157 -4.75 -4.51 -9.00
N SER A 158 -4.25 -5.27 -8.02
CA SER A 158 -4.42 -6.73 -7.89
C SER A 158 -5.52 -7.14 -6.91
N GLU A 159 -5.89 -6.25 -5.98
CA GLU A 159 -6.99 -6.27 -5.02
C GLU A 159 -8.23 -5.56 -5.58
N SER A 160 -8.10 -4.70 -6.60
CA SER A 160 -9.15 -4.59 -7.61
C SER A 160 -9.16 -5.90 -8.41
N GLN A 161 -9.65 -6.95 -7.74
CA GLN A 161 -10.30 -8.06 -8.40
C GLN A 161 -11.59 -7.52 -9.03
N THR A 162 -11.46 -6.62 -10.01
CA THR A 162 -12.56 -6.23 -10.86
C THR A 162 -12.91 -7.46 -11.67
N VAL A 163 -13.86 -8.23 -11.17
CA VAL A 163 -14.42 -9.36 -11.92
C VAL A 163 -15.18 -8.73 -13.07
N THR A 164 -14.65 -8.88 -14.29
CA THR A 164 -15.29 -8.36 -15.49
C THR A 164 -16.18 -9.45 -16.09
N LEU A 165 -17.49 -9.25 -16.04
CA LEU A 165 -18.46 -10.11 -16.72
C LEU A 165 -18.81 -9.48 -18.08
N ARG A 166 -18.65 -10.23 -19.16
CA ARG A 166 -19.00 -9.73 -20.50
C ARG A 166 -20.47 -9.91 -20.79
N TRP A 167 -21.12 -8.88 -21.35
CA TRP A 167 -22.54 -8.94 -21.70
C TRP A 167 -22.90 -10.16 -22.56
N ASP A 168 -22.08 -10.50 -23.55
CA ASP A 168 -22.35 -11.61 -24.47
C ASP A 168 -22.29 -12.99 -23.80
N GLU A 169 -21.55 -13.10 -22.70
CA GLU A 169 -21.50 -14.32 -21.87
C GLU A 169 -22.77 -14.41 -21.01
N LEU A 170 -23.25 -13.27 -20.51
CA LEU A 170 -24.47 -13.15 -19.72
C LEU A 170 -25.74 -13.36 -20.55
N LYS A 171 -25.82 -12.85 -21.79
CA LYS A 171 -26.98 -13.03 -22.69
C LYS A 171 -27.42 -14.49 -22.82
N ARG A 172 -26.48 -15.45 -22.73
CA ARG A 172 -26.76 -16.89 -22.81
C ARG A 172 -27.55 -17.44 -21.62
N LEU A 173 -27.54 -16.72 -20.51
CA LEU A 173 -28.25 -17.09 -19.28
C LEU A 173 -29.66 -16.48 -19.25
N PHE A 174 -29.98 -15.49 -20.08
CA PHE A 174 -31.23 -14.72 -20.03
C PHE A 174 -32.17 -15.10 -21.18
N GLU A 175 -33.46 -15.22 -20.87
CA GLU A 175 -34.51 -15.33 -21.89
C GLU A 175 -34.91 -13.93 -22.36
N GLU A 176 -35.57 -13.83 -23.51
CA GLU A 176 -35.97 -12.54 -24.11
C GLU A 176 -36.76 -11.65 -23.14
N LYS A 177 -37.64 -12.25 -22.33
CA LYS A 177 -38.41 -11.56 -21.27
C LYS A 177 -37.54 -11.00 -20.14
N ASP A 178 -36.42 -11.64 -19.82
CA ASP A 178 -35.50 -11.14 -18.80
C ASP A 178 -34.72 -9.91 -19.33
N LEU A 179 -34.41 -9.92 -20.63
CA LEU A 179 -33.71 -8.83 -21.30
C LEU A 179 -34.59 -7.57 -21.39
N GLU A 180 -35.90 -7.71 -21.63
CA GLU A 180 -36.88 -6.62 -21.60
C GLU A 180 -36.96 -5.94 -20.21
N LEU A 181 -36.76 -6.71 -19.13
CA LEU A 181 -36.71 -6.17 -17.76
C LEU A 181 -35.43 -5.39 -17.47
N ILE A 182 -34.30 -5.79 -18.08
CA ILE A 182 -33.02 -5.10 -17.95
C ILE A 182 -33.00 -3.84 -18.84
N PHE A 183 -33.59 -3.91 -20.03
CA PHE A 183 -33.65 -2.86 -21.05
C PHE A 183 -35.08 -2.46 -21.38
N PRO A 184 -35.77 -1.72 -20.46
CA PRO A 184 -37.10 -1.23 -20.77
C PRO A 184 -37.03 -0.16 -21.88
N ASP A 185 -37.93 -0.25 -22.87
CA ASP A 185 -38.07 0.71 -23.99
C ASP A 185 -38.62 2.11 -23.58
N VAL A 186 -38.60 2.41 -22.28
CA VAL A 186 -39.16 3.64 -21.71
C VAL A 186 -38.01 4.59 -21.37
N PRO A 187 -38.06 5.88 -21.77
CA PRO A 187 -37.04 6.85 -21.38
C PRO A 187 -37.08 7.09 -19.86
N VAL A 188 -36.12 6.54 -19.14
CA VAL A 188 -35.91 6.75 -17.70
C VAL A 188 -34.84 7.83 -17.50
N ALA A 189 -35.04 8.73 -16.55
CA ALA A 189 -34.00 9.67 -16.13
C ALA A 189 -32.76 8.90 -15.67
N GLN A 190 -31.59 9.23 -16.23
CA GLN A 190 -30.36 8.48 -16.01
C GLN A 190 -29.56 9.09 -14.86
N SER A 191 -29.68 8.54 -13.66
CA SER A 191 -28.70 8.81 -12.61
C SER A 191 -27.40 8.08 -12.92
N SER A 192 -26.25 8.73 -12.67
CA SER A 192 -24.94 8.11 -12.88
C SER A 192 -24.57 7.08 -11.81
N ALA A 193 -25.18 7.16 -10.63
CA ALA A 193 -24.94 6.22 -9.54
C ALA A 193 -26.12 6.13 -8.56
N VAL A 194 -26.24 5.00 -7.87
CA VAL A 194 -27.20 4.77 -6.77
C VAL A 194 -26.51 4.01 -5.64
N ASP A 195 -26.57 4.58 -4.44
CA ASP A 195 -26.12 3.94 -3.20
C ASP A 195 -27.26 3.13 -2.57
N LEU A 196 -26.99 1.86 -2.27
CA LEU A 196 -27.91 0.91 -1.63
C LEU A 196 -27.44 0.52 -0.21
N GLY A 197 -26.51 1.27 0.36
CA GLY A 197 -25.95 1.11 1.70
C GLY A 197 -24.88 0.01 1.77
N LYS A 198 -25.18 -1.18 1.24
CA LYS A 198 -24.24 -2.31 1.23
C LYS A 198 -23.37 -2.38 -0.02
N PHE A 199 -23.79 -1.73 -1.09
CA PHE A 199 -23.03 -1.61 -2.34
C PHE A 199 -23.52 -0.39 -3.12
N LEU A 200 -22.62 0.17 -3.91
CA LEU A 200 -22.82 1.32 -4.78
C LEU A 200 -22.81 0.84 -6.23
N ILE A 201 -23.85 1.19 -7.00
CA ILE A 201 -23.91 0.90 -8.43
C ILE A 201 -23.59 2.19 -9.19
N VAL A 202 -22.60 2.13 -10.09
CA VAL A 202 -22.17 3.25 -10.94
C VAL A 202 -22.31 2.83 -12.39
N ARG A 203 -23.00 3.66 -13.18
CA ARG A 203 -23.07 3.50 -14.63
C ARG A 203 -21.87 4.19 -15.27
N THR A 204 -21.22 3.49 -16.18
CA THR A 204 -20.11 3.99 -17.01
C THR A 204 -20.50 3.92 -18.48
N GLU A 205 -19.70 4.52 -19.36
CA GLU A 205 -19.95 4.47 -20.81
C GLU A 205 -19.90 3.03 -21.37
N SER A 206 -19.12 2.14 -20.75
CA SER A 206 -18.86 0.79 -21.23
C SER A 206 -19.56 -0.32 -20.42
N GLY A 207 -20.38 0.04 -19.43
CA GLY A 207 -21.00 -0.93 -18.55
C GLY A 207 -21.41 -0.40 -17.18
N ILE A 208 -21.58 -1.31 -16.23
CA ILE A 208 -21.94 -1.02 -14.84
C ILE A 208 -20.88 -1.54 -13.89
N ARG A 209 -20.53 -0.70 -12.93
CA ARG A 209 -19.61 -0.99 -11.85
C ARG A 209 -20.38 -1.12 -10.54
N ILE A 210 -20.18 -2.23 -9.84
CA ILE A 210 -20.75 -2.49 -8.52
C ILE A 210 -19.59 -2.47 -7.53
N ILE A 211 -19.63 -1.55 -6.59
CA ILE A 211 -18.62 -1.37 -5.54
C ILE A 211 -19.23 -1.87 -4.24
N PHE A 212 -18.64 -2.87 -3.62
CA PHE A 212 -19.17 -3.48 -2.40
C PHE A 212 -18.64 -2.77 -1.16
N SER A 213 -19.43 -2.74 -0.08
CA SER A 213 -18.94 -2.28 1.22
C SER A 213 -17.94 -3.27 1.82
N ASP A 214 -16.99 -2.77 2.60
CA ASP A 214 -15.94 -3.57 3.25
C ASP A 214 -16.49 -4.76 4.06
N GLU A 215 -17.71 -4.63 4.59
CA GLU A 215 -18.40 -5.67 5.35
C GLU A 215 -18.78 -6.90 4.53
N LEU A 216 -18.89 -6.76 3.20
CA LEU A 216 -19.24 -7.85 2.28
C LEU A 216 -18.02 -8.45 1.59
N ILE A 217 -16.95 -7.68 1.43
CA ILE A 217 -15.75 -8.09 0.71
C ILE A 217 -15.16 -9.36 1.34
N SER A 218 -14.68 -10.28 0.51
CA SER A 218 -14.11 -11.59 0.88
C SER A 218 -15.08 -12.61 1.49
N LYS A 219 -16.32 -12.23 1.83
CA LYS A 219 -17.35 -13.20 2.25
C LYS A 219 -17.83 -14.01 1.05
N THR A 220 -18.26 -15.24 1.30
CA THR A 220 -18.84 -16.08 0.24
C THR A 220 -20.27 -15.61 -0.04
N GLY A 221 -20.54 -15.21 -1.26
CA GLY A 221 -21.84 -14.70 -1.67
C GLY A 221 -22.18 -15.00 -3.12
N LYS A 222 -23.41 -14.65 -3.49
CA LYS A 222 -23.97 -14.81 -4.82
C LYS A 222 -24.58 -13.49 -5.28
N LEU A 223 -24.23 -13.08 -6.49
CA LEU A 223 -24.87 -11.97 -7.18
C LEU A 223 -25.92 -12.54 -8.12
N THR A 224 -27.16 -12.07 -7.98
CA THR A 224 -28.26 -12.41 -8.87
C THR A 224 -28.74 -11.19 -9.63
N LEU A 225 -29.06 -11.39 -10.91
CA LEU A 225 -29.67 -10.39 -11.78
C LEU A 225 -30.93 -11.03 -12.37
N VAL A 226 -32.10 -10.41 -12.18
CA VAL A 226 -33.42 -10.98 -12.55
C VAL A 226 -33.59 -12.40 -11.98
N GLY A 227 -33.14 -12.61 -10.73
CA GLY A 227 -33.20 -13.91 -10.04
C GLY A 227 -32.22 -14.98 -10.57
N LYS A 228 -31.41 -14.69 -11.60
CA LYS A 228 -30.39 -15.60 -12.13
C LYS A 228 -29.02 -15.28 -11.55
N THR A 229 -28.30 -16.31 -11.10
CA THR A 229 -26.95 -16.13 -10.54
C THR A 229 -25.96 -15.79 -11.64
N ILE A 230 -25.39 -14.58 -11.58
CA ILE A 230 -24.37 -14.09 -12.51
C ILE A 230 -22.96 -14.16 -11.92
N TYR A 231 -22.84 -14.28 -10.60
CA TYR A 231 -21.59 -14.51 -9.90
C TYR A 231 -21.82 -15.32 -8.62
N SER A 232 -20.93 -16.25 -8.30
CA SER A 232 -20.93 -17.01 -7.05
C SER A 232 -19.49 -17.26 -6.63
N GLY A 233 -19.11 -16.81 -5.43
CA GLY A 233 -17.73 -16.87 -4.97
C GLY A 233 -17.45 -15.91 -3.82
N ARG A 234 -16.18 -15.56 -3.61
CA ARG A 234 -15.81 -14.53 -2.65
C ARG A 234 -16.10 -13.15 -3.24
N ILE A 235 -16.92 -12.35 -2.56
CA ILE A 235 -17.31 -11.03 -3.06
C ILE A 235 -16.04 -10.16 -3.25
N PRO A 236 -15.76 -9.68 -4.48
CA PRO A 236 -14.64 -8.78 -4.73
C PRO A 236 -14.97 -7.36 -4.25
N PRO A 237 -13.97 -6.47 -4.13
CA PRO A 237 -14.21 -5.05 -3.88
C PRO A 237 -15.04 -4.37 -4.97
N GLU A 238 -14.80 -4.77 -6.22
CA GLU A 238 -15.49 -4.24 -7.39
C GLU A 238 -15.90 -5.37 -8.34
N LEU A 239 -17.11 -5.30 -8.89
CA LEU A 239 -17.54 -6.15 -10.00
C LEU A 239 -17.98 -5.26 -11.16
N PHE A 240 -17.42 -5.51 -12.34
CA PHE A 240 -17.73 -4.74 -13.54
C PHE A 240 -18.45 -5.61 -14.55
N ILE A 241 -19.61 -5.16 -15.01
CA ILE A 241 -20.37 -5.84 -16.05
C ILE A 241 -20.32 -4.97 -17.29
N THR A 242 -19.71 -5.46 -18.37
CA THR A 242 -19.74 -4.74 -19.63
C THR A 242 -21.15 -4.80 -20.21
N PHE A 243 -21.61 -3.71 -20.81
CA PHE A 243 -22.86 -3.66 -21.55
C PHE A 243 -22.65 -2.87 -22.83
N GLU A 244 -23.21 -3.34 -23.96
CA GLU A 244 -23.19 -2.58 -25.22
C GLU A 244 -23.96 -1.27 -25.08
N ASN A 245 -25.11 -1.33 -24.41
CA ASN A 245 -25.87 -0.19 -23.92
C ASN A 245 -26.12 -0.43 -22.44
N PRO A 246 -25.56 0.36 -21.50
CA PRO A 246 -25.77 0.11 -20.08
C PRO A 246 -27.16 0.58 -19.62
N PRO A 247 -27.93 -0.26 -18.91
CA PRO A 247 -29.26 0.09 -18.42
C PRO A 247 -29.23 1.20 -17.33
N ALA A 248 -30.38 1.79 -17.06
CA ALA A 248 -30.52 2.78 -15.99
C ALA A 248 -30.25 2.16 -14.62
N VAL A 249 -29.60 2.91 -13.72
CA VAL A 249 -29.21 2.40 -12.40
C VAL A 249 -30.45 2.10 -11.54
N GLU A 250 -31.53 2.85 -11.75
CA GLU A 250 -32.84 2.65 -11.12
C GLU A 250 -33.46 1.29 -11.48
N THR A 251 -33.27 0.84 -12.71
CA THR A 251 -33.74 -0.47 -13.17
C THR A 251 -32.98 -1.58 -12.44
N LEU A 252 -31.66 -1.45 -12.37
CA LEU A 252 -30.77 -2.42 -11.71
C LEU A 252 -31.07 -2.57 -10.22
N LYS A 253 -31.41 -1.48 -9.53
CA LYS A 253 -31.78 -1.51 -8.11
C LYS A 253 -32.86 -2.54 -7.80
N ASN A 254 -33.81 -2.76 -8.70
CA ASN A 254 -34.95 -3.63 -8.46
C ASN A 254 -34.69 -5.09 -8.85
N ILE A 255 -33.66 -5.35 -9.67
CA ILE A 255 -33.41 -6.66 -10.26
C ILE A 255 -32.06 -7.26 -9.89
N LEU A 256 -31.12 -6.47 -9.35
CA LEU A 256 -29.82 -6.91 -8.85
C LEU A 256 -29.92 -7.18 -7.34
N ASN A 257 -29.55 -8.38 -6.91
CA ASN A 257 -29.51 -8.74 -5.50
C ASN A 257 -28.18 -9.42 -5.13
N VAL A 258 -27.69 -9.15 -3.92
CA VAL A 258 -26.45 -9.69 -3.35
C VAL A 258 -26.79 -10.50 -2.12
N ASP A 259 -26.70 -11.83 -2.24
CA ASP A 259 -26.95 -12.76 -1.14
C ASP A 259 -25.61 -13.22 -0.56
N VAL A 260 -25.35 -12.88 0.71
CA VAL A 260 -24.18 -13.39 1.43
C VAL A 260 -24.57 -14.63 2.21
N GLY A 261 -23.82 -15.72 2.06
CA GLY A 261 -24.04 -16.94 2.82
C GLY A 261 -23.80 -16.67 4.32
N ALA A 262 -24.78 -16.96 5.16
CA ALA A 262 -24.54 -17.01 6.60
C ALA A 262 -23.56 -18.15 6.89
N GLU A 263 -22.40 -17.84 7.47
CA GLU A 263 -21.55 -18.86 8.06
C GLU A 263 -22.37 -19.59 9.13
N ARG A 264 -22.60 -20.90 8.93
CA ARG A 264 -23.02 -21.77 10.02
C ARG A 264 -21.82 -21.86 10.96
N GLU A 265 -22.05 -21.45 12.21
CA GLU A 265 -21.17 -21.64 13.37
C GLU A 265 -20.62 -23.08 13.48
#